data_AF-A0A1P9WX34-F1
#
_entry.id   AF-A0A1P9WX34-F1
#
_cell.length_a   1.000
_cell.length_b   1.000
_cell.length_c   1.000
_cell.angle_alpha   90.00
_cell.angle_beta   90.00
_cell.angle_gamma   90.00
#
_symmetry.space_group_name_H-M   'P 1'
#
loop_
_entity.id
_entity.type
_entity.pdbx_description
1 polymer ?
#
loop_
_entity_poly.entity_id
_entity_poly.type
_entity_poly.pdbx_seq_one_letter_code
_entity_poly.pdbx_strand_id
1 'polypeptide(L)'
;MTKQILLFALLLPNLLLAQKAKKAATPAPDKDKQTAIASLDSRFSDYAGISKQIWDFAELGYMEEKSSALLQEQLRKEGFTVSAGVAGIPTAFVATLSVKIPICFIINVW
;
A
#
# COMPACT_ATOMS: atom_id res chain seq x y z
N MET A 1 -10.22 55.18 31.43
CA MET A 1 -10.23 53.93 30.64
C MET A 1 -9.28 52.90 31.26
N THR A 2 -9.55 52.47 32.50
CA THR A 2 -8.56 51.69 33.29
C THR A 2 -9.17 50.43 33.92
N LYS A 3 -10.49 50.23 33.80
CA LYS A 3 -11.20 49.05 34.32
C LYS A 3 -11.35 47.89 33.31
N GLN A 4 -11.06 48.09 32.03
CA GLN A 4 -11.12 47.02 31.01
C GLN A 4 -9.86 46.13 31.01
N ILE A 5 -8.73 46.62 31.52
CA ILE A 5 -7.46 45.87 31.53
C ILE A 5 -7.44 44.83 32.67
N LEU A 6 -8.19 45.06 33.76
CA LEU A 6 -8.28 44.08 34.86
C LEU A 6 -9.21 42.89 34.58
N LEU A 7 -10.14 42.98 33.62
CA LEU A 7 -11.06 41.88 33.34
C LEU A 7 -10.45 40.77 32.47
N PHE A 8 -9.31 41.03 31.82
CA PHE A 8 -8.59 40.05 31.01
C PHE A 8 -7.55 39.25 31.81
N ALA A 9 -7.16 39.72 33.00
CA ALA A 9 -6.12 39.09 33.80
C ALA A 9 -6.60 37.88 34.62
N LEU A 10 -7.92 37.65 34.71
CA LEU A 10 -8.49 36.54 35.50
C LEU A 10 -8.86 35.30 34.67
N LEU A 11 -8.65 35.31 33.35
CA LEU A 11 -9.00 34.19 32.46
C LEU A 11 -7.82 33.30 32.07
N LEU A 12 -6.59 33.61 32.52
CA LEU A 12 -5.39 32.86 32.16
C LEU A 12 -4.99 31.64 33.02
N PRO A 13 -5.52 31.33 34.23
CA PRO A 13 -5.05 30.13 34.93
C PRO A 13 -5.68 28.82 34.44
N ASN A 14 -6.84 28.85 33.77
CA ASN A 14 -7.59 27.64 33.45
C ASN A 14 -7.13 26.87 32.21
N LEU A 15 -6.12 27.37 31.49
CA LEU A 15 -5.61 26.68 30.30
C LEU A 15 -4.56 25.59 30.62
N LEU A 16 -4.10 25.49 31.87
CA LEU A 16 -3.03 24.54 32.26
C LEU A 16 -3.52 23.21 32.85
N LEU A 17 -4.84 23.03 33.08
CA LEU A 17 -5.38 21.74 33.55
C LEU A 17 -5.91 20.82 32.44
N ALA A 18 -5.93 21.26 31.17
CA ALA A 18 -6.50 20.48 30.06
C ALA A 18 -5.47 19.63 29.28
N GLN A 19 -4.17 19.75 29.58
CA GLN A 19 -3.11 18.99 28.88
C GLN A 19 -2.68 17.74 29.66
N LYS A 20 -3.61 16.82 29.96
CA LYS A 20 -3.21 15.40 30.06
C LYS A 20 -3.25 14.83 28.65
N ALA A 21 -2.11 14.90 27.97
CA ALA A 21 -1.90 14.18 26.72
C ALA A 21 -2.24 12.70 26.94
N LYS A 22 -3.29 12.21 26.28
CA LYS A 22 -3.45 10.77 26.06
C LYS A 22 -2.20 10.34 25.29
N LYS A 23 -1.24 9.74 26.00
CA LYS A 23 -0.12 9.04 25.39
C LYS A 23 -0.76 8.00 24.47
N ALA A 24 -0.69 8.21 23.16
CA ALA A 24 -1.15 7.24 22.19
C ALA A 24 -0.40 5.95 22.49
N ALA A 25 -1.11 4.94 22.99
CA ALA A 25 -0.55 3.63 23.20
C ALA A 25 -0.08 3.15 21.82
N THR A 26 1.22 2.92 21.67
CA THR A 26 1.75 2.20 20.52
C THR A 26 0.97 0.88 20.46
N PRO A 27 0.20 0.61 19.39
CA PRO A 27 -0.53 -0.65 19.29
C PRO A 27 0.50 -1.77 19.39
N ALA A 28 0.20 -2.78 20.23
CA ALA A 28 0.98 -4.01 20.23
C ALA A 28 1.08 -4.55 18.78
N PRO A 29 2.19 -5.20 18.40
CA PRO A 29 2.38 -5.64 17.04
C PRO A 29 1.23 -6.57 16.63
N ASP A 30 0.49 -6.15 15.62
CA ASP A 30 -0.68 -6.83 15.10
C ASP A 30 -0.29 -8.23 14.60
N LYS A 31 -0.92 -9.28 15.16
CA LYS A 31 -0.61 -10.68 14.86
C LYS A 31 -0.83 -11.01 13.38
N ASP A 32 -1.81 -10.36 12.75
CA ASP A 32 -2.11 -10.58 11.34
C ASP A 32 -0.99 -9.99 10.48
N LYS A 33 -0.46 -8.82 10.87
CA LYS A 33 0.70 -8.21 10.19
C LYS A 33 1.96 -9.06 10.34
N GLN A 34 2.21 -9.59 11.53
CA GLN A 34 3.37 -10.47 11.75
C GLN A 34 3.29 -11.75 10.91
N THR A 35 2.09 -12.33 10.79
CA THR A 35 1.85 -13.51 9.96
C THR A 35 2.04 -13.20 8.48
N ALA A 36 1.56 -12.04 8.02
CA ALA A 36 1.77 -11.58 6.65
C ALA A 36 3.25 -11.35 6.34
N ILE A 37 4.00 -10.71 7.24
CA ILE A 37 5.46 -10.48 7.07
C ILE A 37 6.21 -11.82 7.00
N ALA A 38 5.94 -12.75 7.91
CA ALA A 38 6.58 -14.06 7.88
C ALA A 38 6.28 -14.85 6.58
N SER A 39 5.08 -14.68 6.01
CA SER A 39 4.70 -15.27 4.73
C SER A 39 5.40 -14.60 3.53
N LEU A 40 5.72 -13.30 3.63
CA LEU A 40 6.54 -12.61 2.63
C LEU A 40 8.01 -13.06 2.72
N ASP A 41 8.55 -13.17 3.93
CA ASP A 41 9.94 -13.57 4.16
C ASP A 41 10.21 -14.99 3.64
N SER A 42 9.26 -15.92 3.85
CA SER A 42 9.41 -17.30 3.35
C SER A 42 9.42 -17.42 1.83
N ARG A 43 8.82 -16.46 1.12
CA ARG A 43 8.77 -16.39 -0.36
C ARG A 43 9.72 -15.36 -0.95
N PHE A 44 10.59 -14.77 -0.13
CA PHE A 44 11.47 -13.69 -0.56
C PHE A 44 12.35 -14.07 -1.76
N SER A 45 12.92 -15.29 -1.74
CA SER A 45 13.79 -15.77 -2.82
C SER A 45 13.07 -15.83 -4.17
N ASP A 46 11.80 -16.26 -4.18
CA ASP A 46 11.02 -16.40 -5.40
C ASP A 46 10.72 -15.02 -6.00
N TYR A 47 10.29 -14.08 -5.15
CA TYR A 47 10.01 -12.70 -5.57
C TYR A 47 11.26 -11.95 -6.01
N ALA A 48 12.39 -12.14 -5.31
CA ALA A 48 13.67 -11.58 -5.71
C ALA A 48 14.11 -12.13 -7.08
N GLY A 49 13.89 -13.42 -7.33
CA GLY A 49 14.15 -14.04 -8.63
C GLY A 49 13.32 -13.44 -9.76
N ILE A 50 12.01 -13.29 -9.55
CA ILE A 50 11.10 -12.67 -10.53
C ILE A 50 11.50 -11.20 -10.79
N SER A 51 11.78 -10.44 -9.73
CA SER A 51 12.21 -9.04 -9.86
C SER A 51 13.51 -8.92 -10.65
N LYS A 52 14.47 -9.82 -10.41
CA LYS A 52 15.71 -9.87 -11.18
C LYS A 52 15.46 -10.23 -12.64
N GLN A 53 14.57 -11.18 -12.93
CA GLN A 53 14.21 -11.53 -14.31
C GLN A 53 13.62 -10.35 -15.07
N ILE A 54 12.71 -9.61 -14.45
CA ILE A 54 12.14 -8.39 -15.04
C ILE A 54 13.24 -7.37 -15.33
N TRP A 55 14.18 -7.17 -14.39
CA TRP A 55 15.32 -6.29 -14.58
C TRP A 55 16.23 -6.75 -15.73
N ASP A 56 16.50 -8.04 -15.82
CA ASP A 56 17.35 -8.65 -16.85
C ASP A 56 16.74 -8.59 -18.25
N PHE A 57 15.40 -8.46 -18.39
CA PHE A 57 14.75 -8.36 -19.69
C PHE A 57 15.09 -7.07 -20.45
N ALA A 58 15.45 -5.99 -19.73
CA ALA A 58 15.92 -4.72 -20.30
C ALA A 58 15.04 -4.21 -21.48
N GLU A 59 13.72 -4.26 -21.29
CA GLU A 59 12.75 -3.86 -22.33
C GLU A 59 12.56 -2.34 -22.34
N LEU A 60 12.25 -1.80 -23.52
CA LEU A 60 11.92 -0.38 -23.67
C LEU A 60 10.50 -0.12 -23.17
N GLY A 61 10.28 1.09 -22.64
CA GLY A 61 8.95 1.57 -22.27
C GLY A 61 7.94 1.39 -23.40
N TYR A 62 6.74 0.88 -23.11
CA TYR A 62 5.67 0.53 -24.05
C TYR A 62 5.88 -0.75 -24.87
N MET A 63 7.01 -1.45 -24.71
CA MET A 63 7.31 -2.71 -25.40
C MET A 63 7.69 -3.84 -24.44
N GLU A 64 7.22 -3.78 -23.19
CA GLU A 64 7.52 -4.75 -22.13
C GLU A 64 6.71 -6.04 -22.26
N GLU A 65 6.81 -6.70 -23.42
CA GLU A 65 6.07 -7.92 -23.72
C GLU A 65 6.44 -9.06 -22.77
N LYS A 66 7.73 -9.26 -22.50
CA LYS A 66 8.22 -10.35 -21.64
C LYS A 66 7.90 -10.07 -20.18
N SER A 67 8.13 -8.84 -19.73
CA SER A 67 7.87 -8.44 -18.35
C SER A 67 6.38 -8.51 -18.04
N SER A 68 5.52 -8.00 -18.94
CA SER A 68 4.07 -8.09 -18.79
C SER A 68 3.60 -9.55 -18.80
N ALA A 69 4.08 -10.37 -19.72
CA ALA A 69 3.73 -11.78 -19.77
C ALA A 69 4.13 -12.54 -18.49
N LEU A 70 5.34 -12.27 -17.96
CA LEU A 70 5.83 -12.89 -16.72
C LEU A 70 4.94 -12.52 -15.52
N LEU A 71 4.57 -11.25 -15.40
CA LEU A 71 3.69 -10.77 -14.33
C LEU A 71 2.29 -11.37 -14.44
N GLN A 72 1.72 -11.40 -15.63
CA GLN A 72 0.42 -12.03 -15.88
C GLN A 72 0.44 -13.50 -15.49
N GLU A 73 1.49 -14.23 -15.85
CA GLU A 73 1.64 -15.64 -15.53
C GLU A 73 1.77 -15.87 -14.02
N GLN A 74 2.56 -15.06 -13.33
CA GLN A 74 2.69 -15.17 -11.87
C GLN A 74 1.35 -14.91 -11.17
N LEU A 75 0.58 -13.91 -11.63
CA LEU A 75 -0.73 -13.61 -11.06
C LEU A 75 -1.73 -14.74 -11.32
N ARG A 76 -1.72 -15.36 -12.50
CA ARG A 76 -2.54 -16.55 -12.78
C ARG A 76 -2.19 -17.70 -11.82
N LYS A 77 -0.90 -17.93 -11.56
CA LYS A 77 -0.44 -18.97 -10.62
C LYS A 77 -0.89 -18.72 -9.18
N GLU A 78 -0.90 -17.46 -8.74
CA GLU A 78 -1.40 -17.06 -7.41
C GLU A 78 -2.94 -17.05 -7.34
N GLY A 79 -3.65 -17.46 -8.40
CA GLY A 79 -5.10 -17.63 -8.42
C GLY A 79 -5.90 -16.40 -8.86
N PHE A 80 -5.25 -15.39 -9.45
CA PHE A 80 -5.93 -14.24 -10.03
C PHE A 80 -6.52 -14.58 -11.40
N THR A 81 -7.69 -14.02 -11.68
CA THR A 81 -8.22 -13.97 -13.05
C THR A 81 -7.55 -12.81 -13.79
N VAL A 82 -6.79 -13.09 -14.86
CA VAL A 82 -6.04 -12.08 -15.61
C VAL A 82 -6.62 -11.88 -17.01
N SER A 83 -6.98 -10.64 -17.32
CA SER A 83 -7.44 -10.20 -18.65
C SER A 83 -6.39 -9.28 -19.28
N ALA A 84 -5.79 -9.70 -20.39
CA ALA A 84 -4.76 -8.95 -21.13
C ALA A 84 -5.33 -8.19 -22.33
N GLY A 85 -4.59 -7.21 -22.86
CA GLY A 85 -4.99 -6.45 -24.04
C GLY A 85 -6.03 -5.36 -23.75
N VAL A 86 -6.04 -4.83 -22.52
CA VAL A 86 -7.05 -3.84 -22.11
C VAL A 86 -6.83 -2.52 -22.84
N ALA A 87 -7.91 -1.91 -23.32
CA ALA A 87 -7.88 -0.66 -24.10
C ALA A 87 -7.02 -0.73 -25.39
N GLY A 88 -6.83 -1.92 -25.96
CA GLY A 88 -6.07 -2.12 -27.19
C GLY A 88 -4.55 -2.11 -27.01
N ILE A 89 -4.06 -2.11 -25.76
CA ILE A 89 -2.64 -2.14 -25.42
C ILE A 89 -2.26 -3.59 -25.06
N PRO A 90 -1.42 -4.28 -25.86
CA PRO A 90 -1.11 -5.70 -25.64
C PRO A 90 -0.46 -5.99 -24.27
N THR A 91 0.34 -5.05 -23.77
CA THR A 91 1.06 -5.15 -22.49
C THR A 91 0.20 -4.80 -21.28
N ALA A 92 -0.96 -4.15 -21.48
CA ALA A 92 -1.86 -3.78 -20.39
C ALA A 92 -2.73 -4.97 -19.98
N PHE A 93 -2.84 -5.23 -18.68
CA PHE A 93 -3.68 -6.30 -18.15
C PHE A 93 -4.37 -5.90 -16.85
N VAL A 94 -5.49 -6.54 -16.56
CA VAL A 94 -6.23 -6.42 -15.30
C VAL A 94 -6.24 -7.78 -14.62
N ALA A 95 -5.82 -7.82 -13.36
CA ALA A 95 -5.89 -8.99 -12.50
C ALA A 95 -6.97 -8.81 -11.44
N THR A 96 -7.84 -9.80 -11.26
CA THR A 96 -8.96 -9.76 -10.33
C THR A 96 -8.94 -10.99 -9.41
N LEU A 97 -9.02 -10.75 -8.11
CA LEU A 97 -9.13 -11.79 -7.08
C LEU A 97 -10.43 -11.60 -6.30
N SER A 98 -11.36 -12.53 -6.46
CA SER A 98 -12.72 -12.45 -5.93
C SER A 98 -12.86 -13.21 -4.61
N VAL A 99 -12.31 -12.69 -3.51
CA VAL A 99 -12.31 -13.41 -2.21
C VAL A 99 -13.44 -12.94 -1.25
N LYS A 100 -13.81 -11.65 -1.28
CA LYS A 100 -15.04 -11.04 -0.69
C LYS A 100 -14.91 -9.51 -0.80
N ILE A 101 -16.02 -8.79 -0.69
CA ILE A 101 -16.05 -7.32 -0.61
C ILE A 101 -15.15 -6.91 0.57
N PRO A 102 -14.16 -6.00 0.40
CA PRO A 102 -13.92 -5.08 -0.70
C PRO A 102 -13.04 -5.62 -1.84
N ILE A 103 -13.31 -5.15 -3.07
CA ILE A 103 -12.52 -5.46 -4.26
C ILE A 103 -11.36 -4.46 -4.35
N CYS A 104 -10.12 -4.96 -4.40
CA CYS A 104 -8.94 -4.15 -4.68
C CYS A 104 -8.55 -4.28 -6.16
N PHE A 105 -8.39 -3.14 -6.84
CA PHE A 105 -7.83 -3.06 -8.18
C PHE A 105 -6.37 -2.64 -8.10
N ILE A 106 -5.48 -3.42 -8.70
CA ILE A 106 -4.09 -3.05 -8.92
C ILE A 106 -3.96 -2.78 -10.42
N ILE A 107 -3.70 -1.52 -10.77
CA ILE A 107 -3.39 -1.12 -12.14
C ILE A 107 -1.88 -1.06 -12.29
N ASN A 108 -1.37 -1.69 -13.34
CA ASN A 108 -0.02 -1.46 -13.82
C ASN A 108 -0.15 -0.65 -15.11
N VAL A 109 0.45 0.55 -15.10
CA VAL A 109 0.60 1.40 -16.28
C VAL A 109 2.09 1.71 -16.37
N TRP A 110 2.71 1.33 -17.48
CA TRP A 110 4.00 1.85 -17.92
C TRP A 110 3.74 2.89 -19.00
#